data_AF-A0A956ZBJ6-F1
#
_entry.id   AF-A0A956ZBJ6-F1
#
_cell.length_a   1.000
_cell.length_b   1.000
_cell.length_c   1.000
_cell.angle_alpha   90.00
_cell.angle_beta   90.00
_cell.angle_gamma   90.00
#
_symmetry.space_group_name_H-M   'P 1'
#
loop_
_entity.id
_entity.type
_entity.pdbx_description
1 polymer ?
#
loop_
_entity_poly.entity_id
_entity_poly.type
_entity_poly.pdbx_seq_one_letter_code
_entity_poly.pdbx_strand_id
1 'polypeptide(L)'
;MIGRLRWNSLAVFGWTSWPGWRPLVDAACSSAGLEANYGVMAPGPSDESAFEMNGIPAVNLSTGVHGDYHTPYDEWTKINSEGTAAVLRAAAVLVEYLVSAGEAGEFPGDAFAGDGLSVEGVYIGALPDYSGGGPGVTLLGVVEGSPAESAGLKTGDRVVSVSGKEISGIDDYVRAVRDMSPGERIQVIAEREGRPVSVVLVPEKR
;
A
#
# COMPACT_ATOMS: atom_id res chain seq x y z
N MET A 1 -5.96 -8.67 5.75
CA MET A 1 -5.94 -8.66 7.23
C MET A 1 -6.66 -7.41 7.72
N ILE A 2 -7.55 -7.53 8.71
CA ILE A 2 -8.21 -6.37 9.33
C ILE A 2 -8.02 -6.43 10.84
N GLY A 3 -8.07 -5.28 11.52
CA GLY A 3 -8.04 -5.23 12.98
C GLY A 3 -7.20 -4.10 13.55
N ARG A 4 -6.32 -3.49 12.75
CA ARG A 4 -5.36 -2.48 13.21
C ARG A 4 -5.48 -1.18 12.41
N LEU A 5 -6.72 -0.78 12.09
CA LEU A 5 -7.02 0.41 11.30
C LEU A 5 -6.38 1.66 11.93
N ARG A 6 -5.72 2.47 11.09
CA ARG A 6 -5.09 3.74 11.44
C ARG A 6 -5.53 4.81 10.45
N TRP A 7 -5.67 6.05 10.93
CA TRP A 7 -5.99 7.23 10.12
C TRP A 7 -7.26 7.12 9.26
N ASN A 8 -8.20 6.24 9.64
CA ASN A 8 -9.37 5.89 8.84
C ASN A 8 -9.05 5.45 7.40
N SER A 9 -7.81 5.03 7.14
CA SER A 9 -7.33 4.67 5.81
C SER A 9 -7.42 3.16 5.61
N LEU A 10 -8.16 2.74 4.59
CA LEU A 10 -8.36 1.34 4.23
C LEU A 10 -7.52 1.00 2.99
N ALA A 11 -6.61 0.06 3.12
CA ALA A 11 -5.83 -0.44 1.99
C ALA A 11 -6.72 -1.24 1.05
N VAL A 12 -6.54 -0.99 -0.25
CA VAL A 12 -7.28 -1.64 -1.32
C VAL A 12 -6.26 -2.19 -2.33
N PHE A 13 -6.19 -3.51 -2.45
CA PHE A 13 -5.38 -4.22 -3.46
C PHE A 13 -6.28 -4.92 -4.48
N GLY A 14 -5.74 -5.25 -5.66
CA GLY A 14 -6.49 -5.88 -6.76
C GLY A 14 -7.47 -4.96 -7.48
N TRP A 15 -7.58 -3.68 -7.09
CA TRP A 15 -8.51 -2.71 -7.69
C TRP A 15 -8.29 -2.49 -9.19
N THR A 16 -7.11 -2.78 -9.73
CA THR A 16 -6.79 -2.70 -11.16
C THR A 16 -7.41 -3.83 -11.97
N SER A 17 -7.85 -4.92 -11.33
CA SER A 17 -8.44 -6.08 -12.01
C SER A 17 -9.79 -5.78 -12.68
N TRP A 18 -10.46 -4.69 -12.29
CA TRP A 18 -11.69 -4.23 -12.90
C TRP A 18 -11.89 -2.73 -12.69
N PRO A 19 -12.13 -1.94 -13.76
CA PRO A 19 -12.34 -0.49 -13.63
C PRO A 19 -13.51 -0.10 -12.70
N GLY A 20 -14.47 -0.99 -12.51
CA GLY A 20 -15.60 -0.78 -11.60
C GLY A 20 -15.22 -0.75 -10.12
N TRP A 21 -14.05 -1.26 -9.73
CA TRP A 21 -13.68 -1.30 -8.31
C TRP A 21 -13.58 0.08 -7.68
N ARG A 22 -12.88 1.03 -8.31
CA ARG A 22 -12.64 2.37 -7.72
C ARG A 22 -13.92 3.09 -7.29
N PRO A 23 -14.89 3.36 -8.17
CA PRO A 23 -16.09 4.09 -7.77
C PRO A 23 -16.90 3.36 -6.68
N LEU A 24 -16.90 2.02 -6.68
CA LEU A 24 -17.62 1.23 -5.69
C LEU A 24 -16.93 1.25 -4.32
N VAL A 25 -15.61 1.06 -4.31
CA VAL A 25 -14.80 1.06 -3.09
C VAL A 25 -14.79 2.45 -2.47
N ASP A 26 -14.66 3.51 -3.27
CA ASP A 26 -14.73 4.90 -2.78
C ASP A 26 -16.09 5.20 -2.12
N ALA A 27 -17.20 4.81 -2.75
CA ALA A 27 -18.54 5.00 -2.20
C ALA A 27 -18.73 4.21 -0.90
N ALA A 28 -18.30 2.95 -0.86
CA ALA A 28 -18.40 2.10 0.31
C ALA A 28 -17.55 2.62 1.48
N CYS A 29 -16.30 2.99 1.23
CA CYS A 29 -15.42 3.59 2.24
C CYS A 29 -16.02 4.88 2.79
N SER A 30 -16.49 5.78 1.92
CA SER A 30 -17.11 7.05 2.32
C SER A 30 -18.33 6.83 3.23
N SER A 31 -19.18 5.84 2.91
CA SER A 31 -20.36 5.49 3.72
C SER A 31 -20.00 4.99 5.12
N ALA A 32 -18.78 4.48 5.30
CA ALA A 32 -18.27 3.95 6.56
C ALA A 32 -17.34 4.93 7.31
N GLY A 33 -17.13 6.14 6.79
CA GLY A 33 -16.19 7.11 7.35
C GLY A 33 -14.72 6.73 7.14
N LEU A 34 -14.43 6.00 6.06
CA LEU A 34 -13.09 5.55 5.67
C LEU A 34 -12.63 6.24 4.38
N GLU A 35 -11.32 6.31 4.21
CA GLU A 35 -10.65 6.74 2.98
C GLU A 35 -9.99 5.53 2.31
N ALA A 36 -10.29 5.30 1.03
CA ALA A 36 -9.66 4.23 0.27
C ALA A 36 -8.22 4.60 -0.09
N ASN A 37 -7.29 3.71 0.22
CA ASN A 37 -5.89 3.81 -0.14
C ASN A 37 -5.52 2.68 -1.10
N TYR A 38 -5.31 3.05 -2.36
CA TYR A 38 -5.12 2.12 -3.44
C TYR A 38 -3.67 1.68 -3.53
N GLY A 39 -3.40 0.45 -3.08
CA GLY A 39 -2.08 -0.17 -3.23
C GLY A 39 -1.77 -0.39 -4.72
N VAL A 40 -0.53 -0.14 -5.12
CA VAL A 40 -0.09 -0.24 -6.52
C VAL A 40 0.49 -1.60 -6.89
N MET A 41 0.38 -2.60 -6.01
CA MET A 41 0.89 -3.94 -6.29
C MET A 41 -0.16 -4.79 -7.00
N ALA A 42 0.22 -5.33 -8.16
CA ALA A 42 -0.59 -6.20 -9.01
C ALA A 42 0.27 -7.40 -9.47
N PRO A 43 -0.20 -8.66 -9.28
CA PRO A 43 -1.33 -9.02 -8.45
C PRO A 43 -1.10 -8.59 -6.98
N GLY A 44 -2.18 -8.44 -6.22
CA GLY A 44 -2.10 -8.01 -4.82
C GLY A 44 -1.27 -8.96 -3.92
N PRO A 45 -0.83 -8.52 -2.74
CA PRO A 45 0.03 -9.31 -1.84
C PRO A 45 -0.65 -10.50 -1.16
N SER A 46 -1.94 -10.72 -1.41
CA SER A 46 -2.78 -11.58 -0.59
C SER A 46 -3.62 -12.52 -1.48
N ASP A 47 -4.60 -13.22 -0.89
CA ASP A 47 -5.37 -14.28 -1.52
C ASP A 47 -6.13 -13.85 -2.79
N GLU A 48 -6.40 -12.54 -2.96
CA GLU A 48 -6.97 -11.95 -4.17
C GLU A 48 -6.13 -12.25 -5.43
N SER A 49 -4.81 -12.41 -5.26
CA SER A 49 -3.89 -12.67 -6.36
C SER A 49 -4.25 -13.91 -7.17
N ALA A 50 -4.76 -14.96 -6.51
CA ALA A 50 -5.16 -16.19 -7.19
C ALA A 50 -6.33 -15.96 -8.18
N PHE A 51 -7.22 -15.01 -7.87
CA PHE A 51 -8.32 -14.63 -8.75
C PHE A 51 -7.83 -13.76 -9.90
N GLU A 52 -7.00 -12.75 -9.60
CA GLU A 52 -6.41 -11.85 -10.59
C GLU A 52 -5.62 -12.64 -11.65
N MET A 53 -4.82 -13.62 -11.23
CA MET A 53 -4.03 -14.48 -12.13
C MET A 53 -4.89 -15.36 -13.05
N ASN A 54 -6.17 -15.57 -12.71
CA ASN A 54 -7.12 -16.32 -13.53
C ASN A 54 -8.10 -15.40 -14.28
N GLY A 55 -7.82 -14.09 -14.36
CA GLY A 55 -8.68 -13.12 -15.03
C GLY A 55 -10.02 -12.90 -14.32
N ILE A 56 -10.11 -13.25 -13.03
CA ILE A 56 -11.29 -13.03 -12.20
C ILE A 56 -11.07 -11.74 -11.40
N PRO A 57 -11.91 -10.71 -11.56
CA PRO A 57 -11.79 -9.51 -10.75
C PRO A 57 -11.92 -9.79 -9.26
N ALA A 58 -10.98 -9.28 -8.49
CA ALA A 58 -10.96 -9.39 -7.05
C ALA A 58 -10.41 -8.11 -6.43
N VAL A 59 -10.90 -7.81 -5.23
CA VAL A 59 -10.41 -6.70 -4.42
C VAL A 59 -10.16 -7.19 -3.01
N ASN A 60 -9.04 -6.75 -2.42
CA ASN A 60 -8.70 -7.03 -1.04
C ASN A 60 -8.79 -5.77 -0.20
N LEU A 61 -9.51 -5.86 0.91
CA LEU A 61 -9.61 -4.79 1.91
C LEU A 61 -8.73 -5.15 3.11
N SER A 62 -7.78 -4.29 3.43
CA SER A 62 -6.81 -4.55 4.50
C SER A 62 -6.55 -3.31 5.34
N THR A 63 -6.36 -3.47 6.66
CA THR A 63 -5.95 -2.34 7.53
C THR A 63 -4.45 -2.04 7.48
N GLY A 64 -3.76 -2.60 6.48
CA GLY A 64 -2.31 -2.52 6.32
C GLY A 64 -1.55 -3.39 7.32
N VAL A 65 -0.25 -3.51 7.10
CA VAL A 65 0.62 -4.25 8.03
C VAL A 65 1.12 -3.34 9.16
N HIS A 66 1.76 -3.94 10.17
CA HIS A 66 2.29 -3.25 11.34
C HIS A 66 3.46 -4.05 11.92
N GLY A 67 4.22 -3.46 12.85
CA GLY A 67 5.42 -4.08 13.41
C GLY A 67 5.20 -5.43 14.12
N ASP A 68 3.98 -5.67 14.62
CA ASP A 68 3.62 -6.95 15.23
C ASP A 68 3.14 -8.02 14.23
N TYR A 69 2.94 -7.67 12.96
CA TYR A 69 2.34 -8.57 11.96
C TYR A 69 3.18 -9.83 11.76
N HIS A 70 2.52 -11.01 11.73
CA HIS A 70 3.18 -12.33 11.73
C HIS A 70 4.08 -12.62 12.93
N THR A 71 3.92 -11.90 14.04
CA THR A 71 4.65 -12.17 15.27
C THR A 71 3.70 -12.64 16.39
N PRO A 72 4.23 -13.35 17.41
CA PRO A 72 3.47 -13.65 18.62
C PRO A 72 3.01 -12.42 19.43
N TYR A 73 3.55 -11.23 19.12
CA TYR A 73 3.19 -9.98 19.80
C TYR A 73 1.94 -9.33 19.19
N ASP A 74 1.34 -9.91 18.15
CA ASP A 74 0.05 -9.46 17.62
C ASP A 74 -1.10 -9.94 18.50
N GLU A 75 -1.31 -9.23 19.62
CA GLU A 75 -2.26 -9.61 20.65
C GLU A 75 -3.65 -9.03 20.39
N TRP A 76 -4.70 -9.75 20.81
CA TRP A 76 -6.10 -9.33 20.65
C TRP A 76 -6.43 -7.97 21.30
N THR A 77 -5.67 -7.58 22.33
CA THR A 77 -5.79 -6.27 23.01
C THR A 77 -5.45 -5.10 22.10
N LYS A 78 -4.72 -5.34 21.02
CA LYS A 78 -4.27 -4.35 20.05
C LYS A 78 -5.31 -4.09 18.95
N ILE A 79 -6.42 -4.83 18.94
CA ILE A 79 -7.50 -4.70 17.95
C ILE A 79 -8.23 -3.36 18.12
N ASN A 80 -8.30 -2.61 17.03
CA ASN A 80 -9.19 -1.47 16.85
C ASN A 80 -10.58 -1.98 16.45
N SER A 81 -11.46 -2.21 17.43
CA SER A 81 -12.80 -2.77 17.21
C SER A 81 -13.72 -1.82 16.43
N GLU A 82 -13.66 -0.52 16.70
CA GLU A 82 -14.43 0.51 16.00
C GLU A 82 -14.04 0.59 14.52
N GLY A 83 -12.73 0.63 14.25
CA GLY A 83 -12.20 0.58 12.89
C GLY A 83 -12.54 -0.72 12.17
N THR A 84 -12.48 -1.86 12.87
CA THR A 84 -12.91 -3.15 12.30
C THR A 84 -14.38 -3.11 11.90
N ALA A 85 -15.25 -2.56 12.75
CA ALA A 85 -16.67 -2.40 12.43
C ALA A 85 -16.89 -1.48 11.22
N ALA A 86 -16.09 -0.42 11.06
CA ALA A 86 -16.13 0.45 9.88
C ALA A 86 -15.75 -0.31 8.60
N VAL A 87 -14.67 -1.10 8.63
CA VAL A 87 -14.26 -1.92 7.49
C VAL A 87 -15.33 -2.94 7.11
N LEU A 88 -15.97 -3.58 8.09
CA LEU A 88 -17.06 -4.52 7.85
C LEU A 88 -18.30 -3.83 7.25
N ARG A 89 -18.61 -2.59 7.64
CA ARG A 89 -19.69 -1.80 7.00
C ARG A 89 -19.37 -1.50 5.54
N ALA A 90 -18.16 -1.07 5.23
CA ALA A 90 -17.74 -0.83 3.84
C ALA A 90 -17.82 -2.12 3.00
N ALA A 91 -17.33 -3.25 3.54
CA ALA A 91 -17.43 -4.54 2.88
C ALA A 91 -18.89 -4.97 2.64
N ALA A 92 -19.79 -4.76 3.61
CA ALA A 92 -21.21 -5.06 3.46
C ALA A 92 -21.85 -4.24 2.33
N VAL A 93 -21.58 -2.93 2.27
CA VAL A 93 -22.08 -2.04 1.20
C VAL A 93 -21.59 -2.49 -0.18
N LEU A 94 -20.31 -2.90 -0.29
CA LEU A 94 -19.79 -3.46 -1.54
C LEU A 94 -20.53 -4.72 -1.96
N VAL A 95 -20.72 -5.67 -1.04
CA VAL A 95 -21.45 -6.91 -1.33
C VAL A 95 -22.90 -6.62 -1.71
N GLU A 96 -23.59 -5.74 -1.00
CA GLU A 96 -24.96 -5.33 -1.30
C GLU A 96 -25.06 -4.71 -2.70
N TYR A 97 -24.12 -3.85 -3.08
CA TYR A 97 -24.06 -3.27 -4.42
C TYR A 97 -23.87 -4.35 -5.49
N LEU A 98 -22.88 -5.24 -5.31
CA LEU A 98 -22.58 -6.31 -6.26
C LEU A 98 -23.75 -7.28 -6.44
N VAL A 99 -24.47 -7.60 -5.35
CA VAL A 99 -25.67 -8.44 -5.39
C VAL A 99 -26.83 -7.71 -6.09
N SER A 100 -27.00 -6.42 -5.82
CA SER A 100 -28.10 -5.62 -6.37
C SER A 100 -27.93 -5.26 -7.85
N ALA A 101 -26.69 -5.23 -8.35
CA ALA A 101 -26.38 -4.97 -9.75
C ALA A 101 -26.90 -6.06 -10.70
N GLY A 102 -27.31 -7.22 -10.18
CA GLY A 102 -28.19 -8.18 -10.86
C GLY A 102 -27.52 -9.09 -11.90
N GLU A 103 -26.45 -8.66 -12.56
CA GLU A 103 -25.59 -9.51 -13.38
C GLU A 103 -24.14 -9.04 -13.24
N ALA A 104 -23.21 -9.99 -13.12
CA ALA A 104 -21.81 -9.73 -13.39
C ALA A 104 -21.71 -9.23 -14.83
N GLY A 105 -21.62 -7.92 -15.03
CA GLY A 105 -21.32 -7.35 -16.34
C GLY A 105 -20.09 -8.05 -16.93
N GLU A 106 -19.96 -8.05 -18.26
CA GLU A 106 -18.78 -8.62 -18.92
C GLU A 106 -17.51 -8.04 -18.28
N PHE A 107 -16.81 -8.87 -17.52
CA PHE A 107 -15.51 -8.53 -17.00
C PHE A 107 -14.57 -8.58 -18.18
N PRO A 108 -13.82 -7.50 -18.48
CA PRO A 108 -12.79 -7.58 -19.49
C PRO A 108 -11.84 -8.71 -19.07
N GLY A 109 -11.89 -9.84 -19.77
CA GLY A 109 -11.04 -11.02 -19.54
C GLY A 109 -9.57 -10.76 -19.86
N ASP A 110 -9.23 -9.53 -20.22
CA ASP A 110 -7.88 -9.06 -20.33
C ASP A 110 -7.42 -8.68 -18.93
N ALA A 111 -6.75 -9.63 -18.26
CA ALA A 111 -5.98 -9.36 -17.05
C ALA A 111 -5.19 -8.06 -17.26
N PHE A 112 -5.53 -7.02 -16.49
CA PHE A 112 -4.90 -5.72 -16.69
C PHE A 112 -3.40 -5.83 -16.45
N ALA A 113 -2.64 -5.40 -17.45
CA ALA A 113 -1.26 -4.94 -17.36
C ALA A 113 -1.23 -3.66 -16.50
N GLY A 114 -1.43 -3.80 -15.19
CA GLY A 114 -1.01 -2.78 -14.25
C GLY A 114 0.47 -2.99 -14.00
N ASP A 115 1.30 -1.97 -14.29
CA ASP A 115 2.72 -1.95 -13.91
C ASP A 115 2.84 -2.02 -12.37
N GLY A 116 2.73 -3.24 -11.82
CA GLY A 116 3.21 -3.57 -10.50
C GLY A 116 4.70 -3.23 -10.48
N LEU A 117 5.13 -2.42 -9.52
CA LEU A 117 6.48 -1.87 -9.51
C LEU A 117 7.56 -2.95 -9.35
N SER A 118 8.01 -3.49 -10.46
CA SER A 118 9.43 -3.42 -10.82
C SER A 118 9.62 -2.12 -11.61
N VAL A 119 10.16 -1.06 -11.02
CA VAL A 119 10.60 0.06 -11.86
C VAL A 119 11.95 -0.30 -12.44
N GLU A 120 11.97 -0.58 -13.73
CA GLU A 120 13.12 -0.43 -14.62
C GLU A 120 14.50 -0.77 -14.00
N GLY A 121 14.61 -1.90 -13.30
CA GLY A 121 15.88 -2.39 -12.76
C GLY A 121 16.51 -1.56 -11.64
N VAL A 122 15.76 -0.71 -10.94
CA VAL A 122 16.25 0.07 -9.77
C VAL A 122 15.88 -0.64 -8.47
N TYR A 123 16.87 -0.86 -7.61
CA TYR A 123 16.72 -1.51 -6.32
C TYR A 123 17.25 -0.63 -5.19
N ILE A 124 16.39 -0.40 -4.19
CA ILE A 124 16.75 0.33 -2.98
C ILE A 124 16.61 -0.52 -1.71
N GLY A 125 15.85 -1.63 -1.76
CA GLY A 125 15.64 -2.54 -0.62
C GLY A 125 14.86 -1.94 0.56
N ALA A 126 14.04 -0.92 0.33
CA ALA A 126 13.05 -0.42 1.27
C ALA A 126 11.67 -1.01 0.95
N LEU A 127 10.96 -1.51 1.96
CA LEU A 127 9.60 -2.03 1.84
C LEU A 127 8.61 -0.95 2.33
N PRO A 128 7.96 -0.19 1.43
CA PRO A 128 7.04 0.86 1.83
C PRO A 128 5.69 0.29 2.26
N ASP A 129 5.02 1.02 3.15
CA ASP A 129 3.61 0.82 3.50
C ASP A 129 2.73 1.31 2.36
N TYR A 130 2.41 0.40 1.43
CA TYR A 130 1.48 0.65 0.32
C TYR A 130 0.04 0.93 0.77
N SER A 131 -0.24 0.73 2.05
CA SER A 131 -1.55 0.86 2.68
C SER A 131 -1.68 2.07 3.61
N GLY A 132 -0.58 2.80 3.86
CA GLY A 132 -0.53 3.86 4.85
C GLY A 132 -1.23 5.14 4.41
N GLY A 133 -2.13 5.67 5.25
CA GLY A 133 -2.75 6.98 5.05
C GLY A 133 -1.95 8.14 5.66
N GLY A 134 -2.16 9.35 5.12
CA GLY A 134 -1.53 10.60 5.58
C GLY A 134 -0.17 10.92 4.92
N PRO A 135 0.43 12.08 5.26
CA PRO A 135 1.69 12.54 4.64
C PRO A 135 2.85 11.56 4.85
N GLY A 136 3.67 11.43 3.82
CA GLY A 136 4.83 10.53 3.79
C GLY A 136 4.48 9.05 3.63
N VAL A 137 5.51 8.21 3.56
CA VAL A 137 5.39 6.76 3.42
C VAL A 137 6.21 6.07 4.48
N THR A 138 5.56 5.25 5.31
CA THR A 138 6.24 4.50 6.37
C THR A 138 6.94 3.29 5.78
N LEU A 139 8.19 3.03 6.18
CA LEU A 139 8.93 1.83 5.82
C LEU A 139 8.58 0.71 6.78
N LEU A 140 8.00 -0.36 6.24
CA LEU A 140 7.61 -1.56 6.98
C LEU A 140 8.80 -2.51 7.19
N GLY A 141 9.83 -2.34 6.37
CA GLY A 141 11.02 -3.14 6.41
C GLY A 141 12.13 -2.48 5.61
N VAL A 142 13.36 -2.78 6.01
CA VAL A 142 14.57 -2.45 5.24
C VAL A 142 15.35 -3.77 5.12
N VAL A 143 15.70 -4.13 3.88
CA VAL A 143 16.38 -5.39 3.58
C VAL A 143 17.85 -5.28 4.00
N GLU A 144 18.36 -6.30 4.71
CA GLU A 144 19.78 -6.38 5.09
C GLU A 144 20.68 -6.41 3.85
N GLY A 145 21.78 -5.65 3.89
CA GLY A 145 22.71 -5.48 2.78
C GLY A 145 22.20 -4.60 1.63
N SER A 146 21.03 -3.96 1.78
CA SER A 146 20.46 -3.10 0.73
C SER A 146 21.02 -1.68 0.72
N PRO A 147 20.80 -0.92 -0.37
CA PRO A 147 21.06 0.51 -0.39
C PRO A 147 20.37 1.30 0.71
N ALA A 148 19.12 0.97 1.04
CA ALA A 148 18.36 1.63 2.10
C ALA A 148 19.00 1.40 3.47
N GLU A 149 19.45 0.18 3.77
CA GLU A 149 20.17 -0.10 5.01
C GLU A 149 21.51 0.63 5.04
N SER A 150 22.26 0.58 3.94
CA SER A 150 23.56 1.25 3.80
C SER A 150 23.46 2.76 3.97
N ALA A 151 22.33 3.36 3.57
CA ALA A 151 22.01 4.77 3.79
C ALA A 151 21.63 5.08 5.25
N GLY A 152 21.31 4.06 6.06
CA GLY A 152 20.91 4.20 7.46
C GLY A 152 19.40 4.33 7.67
N LEU A 153 18.57 4.01 6.66
CA LEU A 153 17.13 3.88 6.81
C LEU A 153 16.79 2.66 7.67
N LYS A 154 15.68 2.74 8.39
CA LYS A 154 15.21 1.68 9.28
C LYS A 154 13.72 1.44 9.14
N THR A 155 13.30 0.24 9.52
CA THR A 155 11.90 -0.07 9.77
C THR A 155 11.29 0.95 10.72
N GLY A 156 10.11 1.48 10.37
CA GLY A 156 9.41 2.52 11.12
C GLY A 156 9.74 3.95 10.68
N ASP A 157 10.76 4.17 9.85
CA ASP A 157 11.02 5.48 9.26
C ASP A 157 9.87 5.89 8.34
N ARG A 158 9.41 7.14 8.43
CA ARG A 158 8.42 7.71 7.51
C ARG A 158 9.12 8.63 6.52
N VAL A 159 9.25 8.22 5.27
CA VAL A 159 9.85 9.03 4.20
C VAL A 159 8.90 10.18 3.86
N VAL A 160 9.40 11.42 4.00
CA VAL A 160 8.62 12.65 3.77
C VAL A 160 9.18 13.50 2.62
N SER A 161 10.42 13.26 2.21
CA SER A 161 10.99 13.90 1.02
C SER A 161 12.03 13.02 0.33
N VAL A 162 12.06 13.08 -1.00
CA VAL A 162 13.05 12.43 -1.86
C VAL A 162 13.51 13.44 -2.91
N SER A 163 14.83 13.65 -3.02
CA SER A 163 15.44 14.65 -3.92
C SER A 163 14.82 16.05 -3.81
N GLY A 164 14.45 16.45 -2.59
CA GLY A 164 13.80 17.74 -2.30
C GLY A 164 12.34 17.85 -2.74
N LYS A 165 11.76 16.80 -3.35
CA LYS A 165 10.32 16.70 -3.61
C LYS A 165 9.63 16.19 -2.34
N GLU A 166 8.52 16.80 -1.98
CA GLU A 166 7.67 16.33 -0.87
C GLU A 166 7.00 15.01 -1.25
N ILE A 167 6.93 14.08 -0.31
CA ILE A 167 6.22 12.81 -0.48
C ILE A 167 4.93 12.91 0.33
N SER A 168 3.81 13.18 -0.35
CA SER A 168 2.52 13.29 0.31
C SER A 168 1.84 11.94 0.55
N GLY A 169 2.29 10.89 -0.14
CA GLY A 169 1.78 9.53 0.00
C GLY A 169 2.47 8.53 -0.92
N ILE A 170 1.89 7.34 -1.03
CA ILE A 170 2.50 6.21 -1.73
C ILE A 170 2.77 6.48 -3.21
N ASP A 171 1.86 7.18 -3.90
CA ASP A 171 2.02 7.50 -5.32
C ASP A 171 3.25 8.38 -5.59
N ASP A 172 3.49 9.39 -4.74
CA ASP A 172 4.65 10.26 -4.86
C ASP A 172 5.94 9.51 -4.56
N TYR A 173 5.94 8.66 -3.52
CA TYR A 173 7.10 7.82 -3.19
C TYR A 173 7.44 6.89 -4.35
N VAL A 174 6.44 6.23 -4.90
CA VAL A 174 6.58 5.33 -6.05
C VAL A 174 7.19 6.08 -7.22
N ARG A 175 6.63 7.23 -7.62
CA ARG A 175 7.19 8.06 -8.70
C ARG A 175 8.61 8.51 -8.40
N ALA A 176 8.90 8.92 -7.17
CA ALA A 176 10.23 9.36 -6.79
C ALA A 176 11.26 8.23 -6.88
N VAL A 177 10.88 6.99 -6.53
CA VAL A 177 11.72 5.80 -6.76
C VAL A 177 11.84 5.47 -8.25
N ARG A 178 10.77 5.68 -9.03
CA ARG A 178 10.81 5.47 -10.49
C ARG A 178 11.80 6.39 -11.20
N ASP A 179 11.91 7.63 -10.73
CA ASP A 179 12.77 8.65 -11.32
C ASP A 179 14.27 8.42 -11.01
N MET A 180 14.62 7.47 -10.13
CA MET A 180 16.01 7.23 -9.71
C MET A 180 16.81 6.45 -10.75
N SER A 181 18.11 6.75 -10.85
CA SER A 181 19.05 5.92 -11.61
C SER A 181 20.00 5.12 -10.69
N PRO A 182 20.41 3.89 -11.06
CA PRO A 182 21.42 3.16 -10.31
C PRO A 182 22.74 3.95 -10.21
N GLY A 183 23.33 3.98 -9.01
CA GLY A 183 24.55 4.73 -8.71
C GLY A 183 24.34 6.23 -8.45
N GLU A 184 23.13 6.75 -8.64
CA GLU A 184 22.79 8.14 -8.33
C GLU A 184 22.76 8.38 -6.82
N ARG A 185 23.24 9.55 -6.36
CA ARG A 185 23.18 9.93 -4.94
C ARG A 185 21.90 10.72 -4.69
N ILE A 186 20.95 10.08 -4.02
CA ILE A 186 19.62 10.63 -3.73
C ILE A 186 19.56 11.08 -2.27
N GLN A 187 19.16 12.33 -2.03
CA GLN A 187 18.85 12.76 -0.67
C GLN A 187 17.45 12.29 -0.28
N VAL A 188 17.34 11.60 0.85
CA VAL A 188 16.06 11.17 1.42
C VAL A 188 15.94 11.78 2.81
N ILE A 189 14.79 12.40 3.09
CA ILE A 189 14.42 12.87 4.42
C ILE A 189 13.29 11.97 4.92
N ALA A 190 13.54 11.35 6.07
CA ALA A 190 12.56 10.55 6.78
C ALA A 190 12.35 11.09 8.19
N GLU A 191 11.21 10.77 8.80
CA GLU A 191 10.94 11.00 10.21
C GLU A 191 11.10 9.68 10.96
N ARG A 192 11.93 9.70 12.00
CA ARG A 192 12.14 8.58 12.93
C ARG A 192 11.78 9.05 14.33
N GLU A 193 10.75 8.46 14.92
CA GLU A 193 10.28 8.82 16.27
C GLU A 193 9.99 10.33 16.41
N GLY A 194 9.43 10.94 15.35
CA GLY A 194 9.10 12.36 15.29
C GLY A 194 10.29 13.31 15.07
N ARG A 195 11.48 12.78 14.76
CA ARG A 195 12.67 13.58 14.44
C ARG A 195 13.08 13.39 12.99
N PRO A 196 13.50 14.46 12.29
CA PRO A 196 14.00 14.34 10.92
C PRO A 196 15.34 13.61 10.89
N VAL A 197 15.47 12.70 9.93
CA VAL A 197 16.67 11.94 9.59
C VAL A 197 16.94 12.18 8.11
N SER A 198 18.08 12.80 7.79
CA SER A 198 18.53 12.97 6.41
C SER A 198 19.57 11.91 6.08
N VAL A 199 19.35 11.17 5.00
CA VAL A 199 20.26 10.14 4.50
C VAL A 199 20.59 10.38 3.03
N VAL A 200 21.69 9.79 2.57
CA VAL A 200 22.04 9.71 1.16
C VAL A 200 21.89 8.27 0.72
N LEU A 201 20.89 8.01 -0.10
CA LEU A 201 20.59 6.72 -0.70
C LEU A 201 21.31 6.60 -2.04
N VAL A 202 21.90 5.44 -2.33
CA VAL A 202 22.52 5.15 -3.64
C VAL A 202 21.87 3.90 -4.23
N PRO A 203 20.87 4.03 -5.11
CA PRO A 203 20.16 2.88 -5.67
C PRO A 203 21.10 1.96 -6.45
N GLU A 204 20.82 0.67 -6.42
CA GLU A 204 21.53 -0.35 -7.17
C GLU A 204 20.72 -0.83 -8.37
N LYS A 205 21.40 -1.51 -9.30
CA LYS A 205 20.73 -2.18 -10.40
C LYS A 205 20.35 -3.60 -9.98
N ARG A 206 19.13 -4.03 -10.30
CA ARG A 206 18.66 -5.40 -10.07
C ARG A 206 18.30 -6.12 -11.36
#